data_AF-A0A317MG69-F1
#
_entry.id   AF-A0A317MG69-F1
#
_cell.length_a   1.000
_cell.length_b   1.000
_cell.length_c   1.000
_cell.angle_alpha   90.00
_cell.angle_beta   90.00
_cell.angle_gamma   90.00
#
_symmetry.space_group_name_H-M   'P 1'
#
loop_
_entity.id
_entity.type
_entity.pdbx_description
1 polymer ?
#
loop_
_entity_poly.entity_id
_entity_poly.type
_entity_poly.pdbx_seq_one_letter_code
_entity_poly.pdbx_strand_id
1 'polypeptide(L)'
;MSVNTSGTEFDIDVFRRAVEDGDTDTLVGQFAEDADMETVDRRTPPSAPTVLHGRASIEDQIRQVYSMDLDHEVLECVTDGDHAAYTERCTYPDGLTVRSISMLDLEDGRIVHQSMVQAWDEESPGAVRIGDFDTSDDRMEFDHGHVESVRLGGQILNRLTLEPGWRWSEHMGPDAGTDLCMATHSLTLMRGTMGFRTSDGAERELRAGQVAFVPPGHDAWVIGDEPAVVVDRSMNG
;
A
#
# COMPACT_ATOMS: atom_id res chain seq x y z
N MET A 1 -50.86 -17.94 -1.44
CA MET A 1 -50.25 -18.61 -2.60
C MET A 1 -49.08 -17.75 -3.00
N SER A 2 -47.88 -18.24 -2.74
CA SER A 2 -46.62 -17.60 -3.11
C SER A 2 -46.61 -17.38 -4.61
N VAL A 3 -46.49 -16.12 -5.04
CA VAL A 3 -46.16 -15.81 -6.44
C VAL A 3 -44.65 -15.82 -6.51
N ASN A 4 -44.15 -16.87 -7.15
CA ASN A 4 -42.75 -17.09 -7.48
C ASN A 4 -42.37 -16.03 -8.51
N THR A 5 -41.79 -14.91 -8.08
CA THR A 5 -41.13 -13.98 -8.99
C THR A 5 -39.85 -14.67 -9.43
N SER A 6 -39.89 -15.24 -10.64
CA SER A 6 -38.75 -15.80 -11.35
C SER A 6 -37.79 -14.66 -11.74
N GLY A 7 -37.16 -14.03 -10.75
CA GLY A 7 -35.92 -13.29 -10.97
C GLY A 7 -34.88 -14.27 -11.52
N THR A 8 -34.06 -13.83 -12.46
CA THR A 8 -32.92 -14.66 -12.88
C THR A 8 -32.01 -14.76 -11.65
N GLU A 9 -31.71 -15.96 -11.18
CA GLU A 9 -30.78 -16.13 -10.06
C GLU A 9 -29.36 -15.84 -10.57
N PHE A 10 -28.50 -15.25 -9.73
CA PHE A 10 -27.11 -15.03 -10.09
C PHE A 10 -26.41 -16.38 -10.30
N ASP A 11 -25.96 -16.63 -11.54
CA ASP A 11 -25.29 -17.87 -11.88
C ASP A 11 -23.80 -17.77 -11.55
N ILE A 12 -23.49 -18.15 -10.31
CA ILE A 12 -22.14 -18.16 -9.76
C ILE A 12 -21.15 -19.01 -10.57
N ASP A 13 -21.61 -20.10 -11.19
CA ASP A 13 -20.77 -20.98 -12.01
C ASP A 13 -20.42 -20.31 -13.34
N VAL A 14 -21.37 -19.58 -13.94
CA VAL A 14 -21.11 -18.77 -15.13
C VAL A 14 -20.17 -17.62 -14.81
N PHE A 15 -20.40 -16.89 -13.71
CA PHE A 15 -19.50 -15.81 -13.27
C PHE A 15 -18.07 -16.33 -13.07
N ARG A 16 -17.93 -17.43 -12.31
CA ARG A 16 -16.63 -18.05 -12.04
C ARG A 16 -15.89 -18.41 -13.33
N ARG A 17 -16.54 -19.13 -14.26
CA ARG A 17 -15.91 -19.51 -15.52
C ARG A 17 -15.52 -18.30 -16.33
N ALA A 18 -16.36 -17.27 -16.36
CA ALA A 18 -16.04 -16.05 -17.09
C ALA A 18 -14.82 -15.32 -16.52
N VAL A 19 -14.61 -15.36 -15.19
CA VAL A 19 -13.38 -14.87 -14.54
C VAL A 19 -12.17 -15.73 -14.95
N GLU A 20 -12.25 -17.04 -14.80
CA GLU A 20 -11.11 -17.93 -15.05
C GLU A 20 -10.73 -18.02 -16.53
N ASP A 21 -11.71 -17.97 -17.45
CA ASP A 21 -11.50 -18.05 -18.90
C ASP A 21 -11.19 -16.68 -19.53
N GLY A 22 -11.30 -15.59 -18.78
CA GLY A 22 -11.16 -14.22 -19.28
C GLY A 22 -12.25 -13.80 -20.28
N ASP A 23 -13.46 -14.34 -20.15
CA ASP A 23 -14.62 -13.98 -20.97
C ASP A 23 -15.22 -12.65 -20.50
N THR A 24 -14.63 -11.56 -20.98
CA THR A 24 -15.02 -10.20 -20.59
C THR A 24 -16.47 -9.86 -20.95
N ASP A 25 -16.99 -10.37 -22.07
CA ASP A 25 -18.36 -10.06 -22.50
C ASP A 25 -19.38 -10.72 -21.55
N THR A 26 -19.12 -11.96 -21.13
CA THR A 26 -19.93 -12.66 -20.12
C THR A 26 -19.81 -12.00 -18.74
N LEU A 27 -18.61 -11.59 -18.32
CA LEU A 27 -18.39 -10.87 -17.05
C LEU A 27 -19.13 -9.54 -16.98
N VAL A 28 -18.95 -8.70 -18.00
CA VAL A 28 -19.64 -7.41 -18.10
C VAL A 28 -21.15 -7.61 -18.15
N GLY A 29 -21.59 -8.67 -18.81
CA GLY A 29 -22.98 -9.10 -18.86
C GLY A 29 -23.60 -9.42 -17.50
N GLN A 30 -22.82 -9.62 -16.43
CA GLN A 30 -23.35 -9.86 -15.08
C GLN A 30 -23.71 -8.58 -14.32
N PHE A 31 -23.21 -7.41 -14.73
CA PHE A 31 -23.49 -6.13 -14.08
C PHE A 31 -24.82 -5.51 -14.55
N ALA A 32 -25.49 -4.79 -13.65
CA ALA A 32 -26.61 -3.91 -13.99
C ALA A 32 -26.11 -2.66 -14.75
N GLU A 33 -26.97 -1.97 -15.48
CA GLU A 33 -26.57 -0.80 -16.30
C GLU A 33 -26.01 0.35 -15.46
N ASP A 34 -26.57 0.55 -14.28
CA ASP A 34 -26.24 1.58 -13.29
C ASP A 34 -25.37 1.05 -12.14
N ALA A 35 -24.72 -0.11 -12.30
CA ALA A 35 -23.91 -0.71 -11.26
C ALA A 35 -22.68 0.11 -10.88
N ASP A 36 -22.28 0.03 -9.61
CA ASP A 36 -21.07 0.68 -9.08
C ASP A 36 -19.97 -0.35 -8.72
N MET A 37 -18.71 0.03 -8.82
CA MET A 37 -17.58 -0.79 -8.35
C MET A 37 -16.57 0.03 -7.53
N GLU A 38 -16.34 -0.36 -6.29
CA GLU A 38 -15.37 0.24 -5.37
C GLU A 38 -14.10 -0.63 -5.26
N THR A 39 -12.92 -0.03 -5.20
CA THR A 39 -11.64 -0.74 -5.00
C THR A 39 -10.70 -0.03 -4.02
N VAL A 40 -10.28 -0.77 -2.99
CA VAL A 40 -9.23 -0.40 -2.04
C VAL A 40 -7.99 -1.26 -2.26
N ASP A 41 -6.82 -0.67 -2.42
CA ASP A 41 -5.56 -1.41 -2.53
C ASP A 41 -4.37 -0.59 -1.99
N ARG A 42 -3.15 -1.09 -2.20
CA ARG A 42 -1.92 -0.37 -1.81
C ARG A 42 -1.78 1.02 -2.46
N ARG A 43 -2.57 1.33 -3.49
CA ARG A 43 -2.64 2.61 -4.23
C ARG A 43 -3.87 3.43 -3.86
N THR A 44 -4.98 2.80 -3.49
CA THR A 44 -6.25 3.48 -3.17
C THR A 44 -6.63 3.19 -1.71
N PRO A 45 -6.22 4.04 -0.76
CA PRO A 45 -6.39 3.75 0.66
C PRO A 45 -7.88 3.80 1.06
N PRO A 46 -8.25 3.20 2.19
CA PRO A 46 -9.64 3.20 2.67
C PRO A 46 -10.27 4.58 2.85
N SER A 47 -9.47 5.62 3.10
CA SER A 47 -9.97 7.00 3.19
C SER A 47 -10.29 7.62 1.82
N ALA A 48 -9.91 6.98 0.71
CA ALA A 48 -10.10 7.45 -0.66
C ALA A 48 -10.02 6.26 -1.68
N PRO A 49 -11.03 5.37 -1.69
CA PRO A 49 -11.09 4.25 -2.62
C PRO A 49 -11.31 4.71 -4.07
N THR A 50 -11.04 3.84 -5.06
CA THR A 50 -11.52 4.04 -6.43
C THR A 50 -12.99 3.65 -6.51
N VAL A 51 -13.82 4.44 -7.18
CA VAL A 51 -15.23 4.10 -7.44
C VAL A 51 -15.53 4.31 -8.91
N LEU A 52 -16.06 3.27 -9.57
CA LEU A 52 -16.57 3.29 -10.94
C LEU A 52 -18.10 3.30 -10.92
N HIS A 53 -18.69 4.06 -11.84
CA HIS A 53 -20.13 4.27 -11.90
C HIS A 53 -20.69 3.89 -13.27
N GLY A 54 -21.67 2.99 -13.27
CA GLY A 54 -22.32 2.44 -14.46
C GLY A 54 -21.49 1.40 -15.20
N ARG A 55 -22.19 0.47 -15.84
CA ARG A 55 -21.61 -0.71 -16.50
C ARG A 55 -20.56 -0.40 -17.54
N ALA A 56 -20.72 0.69 -18.30
CA ALA A 56 -19.75 1.08 -19.32
C ALA A 56 -18.36 1.34 -18.71
N SER A 57 -18.28 1.95 -17.53
CA SER A 57 -17.00 2.21 -16.86
C SER A 57 -16.37 0.95 -16.27
N ILE A 58 -17.20 0.06 -15.73
CA ILE A 58 -16.79 -1.26 -15.22
C ILE A 58 -16.28 -2.13 -16.38
N GLU A 59 -16.96 -2.09 -17.53
CA GLU A 59 -16.57 -2.80 -18.74
C GLU A 59 -15.19 -2.41 -19.23
N ASP A 60 -14.91 -1.10 -19.27
CA ASP A 60 -13.60 -0.60 -19.63
C ASP A 60 -12.51 -1.13 -18.67
N GLN A 61 -12.76 -1.16 -17.35
CA GLN A 61 -11.82 -1.69 -16.35
C GLN A 61 -11.61 -3.21 -16.49
N ILE A 62 -12.68 -3.99 -16.66
CA ILE A 62 -12.59 -5.44 -16.81
C ILE A 62 -11.79 -5.77 -18.07
N ARG A 63 -12.16 -5.19 -19.23
CA ARG A 63 -11.43 -5.42 -20.49
C ARG A 63 -9.96 -5.03 -20.37
N GLN A 64 -9.65 -3.99 -19.61
CA GLN A 64 -8.27 -3.61 -19.33
C GLN A 64 -7.53 -4.68 -18.51
N VAL A 65 -8.10 -5.17 -17.41
CA VAL A 65 -7.46 -6.16 -16.54
C VAL A 65 -7.14 -7.45 -17.30
N TYR A 66 -8.12 -7.97 -18.03
CA TYR A 66 -7.99 -9.21 -18.79
C TYR A 66 -7.17 -9.09 -20.08
N SER A 67 -6.84 -7.86 -20.49
CA SER A 67 -5.87 -7.67 -21.57
C SER A 67 -4.42 -7.91 -21.13
N MET A 68 -4.15 -7.90 -19.82
CA MET A 68 -2.88 -8.31 -19.23
C MET A 68 -2.89 -9.83 -19.13
N ASP A 69 -1.85 -10.51 -19.63
CA ASP A 69 -1.72 -11.98 -19.65
C ASP A 69 -1.55 -12.53 -18.22
N LEU A 70 -2.60 -12.42 -17.42
CA LEU A 70 -2.67 -12.80 -16.03
C LEU A 70 -3.40 -14.14 -15.96
N ASP A 71 -2.89 -15.04 -15.13
CA ASP A 71 -3.64 -16.20 -14.73
C ASP A 71 -4.65 -15.78 -13.67
N HIS A 72 -5.94 -15.90 -13.97
CA HIS A 72 -7.04 -15.56 -13.09
C HIS A 72 -7.64 -16.84 -12.49
N GLU A 73 -7.65 -16.95 -11.17
CA GLU A 73 -8.15 -18.12 -10.47
C GLU A 73 -9.16 -17.69 -9.40
N VAL A 74 -10.43 -18.09 -9.56
CA VAL A 74 -11.43 -17.90 -8.50
C VAL A 74 -11.24 -18.98 -7.46
N LEU A 75 -10.83 -18.57 -6.26
CA LEU A 75 -10.49 -19.48 -5.18
C LEU A 75 -11.75 -19.98 -4.47
N GLU A 76 -12.62 -19.04 -4.12
CA GLU A 76 -13.85 -19.28 -3.38
C GLU A 76 -14.93 -18.38 -3.93
N CYS A 77 -16.15 -18.88 -3.98
CA CYS A 77 -17.30 -18.06 -4.28
C CYS A 77 -18.52 -18.61 -3.54
N VAL A 78 -19.35 -17.72 -3.02
CA VAL A 78 -20.60 -18.04 -2.34
C VAL A 78 -21.69 -17.07 -2.77
N THR A 79 -22.93 -17.54 -2.71
CA THR A 79 -24.12 -16.72 -2.93
C THR A 79 -25.07 -16.95 -1.76
N ASP A 80 -25.64 -15.87 -1.24
CA ASP A 80 -26.66 -15.90 -0.19
C ASP A 80 -27.68 -14.80 -0.45
N GLY A 81 -28.85 -15.19 -0.96
CA GLY A 81 -29.91 -14.26 -1.35
C GLY A 81 -29.42 -13.23 -2.37
N ASP A 82 -29.51 -11.96 -1.99
CA ASP A 82 -29.16 -10.81 -2.83
C ASP A 82 -27.67 -10.42 -2.72
N HIS A 83 -26.83 -11.32 -2.21
CA HIS A 83 -25.39 -11.08 -2.11
C HIS A 83 -24.58 -12.26 -2.65
N ALA A 84 -23.42 -11.95 -3.22
CA ALA A 84 -22.39 -12.93 -3.54
C ALA A 84 -21.02 -12.41 -3.12
N ALA A 85 -20.10 -13.31 -2.81
CA ALA A 85 -18.72 -12.93 -2.51
C ALA A 85 -17.76 -13.88 -3.19
N TYR A 86 -16.62 -13.38 -3.63
CA TYR A 86 -15.56 -14.22 -4.17
C TYR A 86 -14.18 -13.73 -3.77
N THR A 87 -13.26 -14.68 -3.80
CA THR A 87 -11.82 -14.41 -3.73
C THR A 87 -11.19 -14.81 -5.04
N GLU A 88 -10.30 -13.98 -5.55
CA GLU A 88 -9.55 -14.25 -6.78
C GLU A 88 -8.06 -14.07 -6.54
N ARG A 89 -7.28 -14.88 -7.23
CA ARG A 89 -5.85 -14.71 -7.41
C ARG A 89 -5.59 -14.33 -8.87
N CYS A 90 -4.86 -13.26 -9.08
CA CYS A 90 -4.26 -12.94 -10.36
C CYS A 90 -2.75 -13.18 -10.25
N THR A 91 -2.18 -13.99 -11.15
CA THR A 91 -0.74 -14.20 -11.22
C THR A 91 -0.19 -13.57 -12.49
N TYR A 92 0.77 -12.67 -12.33
CA TYR A 92 1.48 -12.03 -13.44
C TYR A 92 2.52 -12.99 -14.04
N PRO A 93 2.94 -12.80 -15.30
CA PRO A 93 3.94 -13.64 -15.95
C PRO A 93 5.31 -13.69 -15.23
N ASP A 94 5.66 -12.64 -14.50
CA ASP A 94 6.89 -12.55 -13.71
C ASP A 94 6.77 -13.19 -12.31
N GLY A 95 5.61 -13.79 -12.02
CA GLY A 95 5.28 -14.39 -10.73
C GLY A 95 4.77 -13.40 -9.69
N LEU A 96 4.68 -12.10 -9.99
CA LEU A 96 4.01 -11.14 -9.11
C LEU A 96 2.56 -11.57 -8.94
N THR A 97 2.09 -11.66 -7.70
CA THR A 97 0.73 -12.09 -7.41
C THR A 97 -0.09 -10.94 -6.84
N VAL A 98 -1.37 -10.93 -7.21
CA VAL A 98 -2.39 -10.09 -6.61
C VAL A 98 -3.49 -11.00 -6.08
N ARG A 99 -4.00 -10.68 -4.91
CA ARG A 99 -5.19 -11.33 -4.35
C ARG A 99 -6.26 -10.28 -4.14
N SER A 100 -7.45 -10.56 -4.64
CA SER A 100 -8.64 -9.74 -4.44
C SER A 100 -9.68 -10.50 -3.62
N ILE A 101 -10.48 -9.74 -2.87
CA ILE A 101 -11.75 -10.20 -2.30
C ILE A 101 -12.80 -9.20 -2.71
N SER A 102 -13.93 -9.71 -3.19
CA SER A 102 -15.01 -8.90 -3.71
C SER A 102 -16.33 -9.29 -3.04
N MET A 103 -17.10 -8.30 -2.61
CA MET A 103 -18.50 -8.45 -2.22
C MET A 103 -19.38 -7.88 -3.33
N LEU A 104 -20.42 -8.59 -3.70
CA LEU A 104 -21.36 -8.27 -4.77
C LEU A 104 -22.75 -8.13 -4.18
N ASP A 105 -23.35 -6.96 -4.33
CA ASP A 105 -24.77 -6.73 -4.09
C ASP A 105 -25.53 -7.00 -5.39
N LEU A 106 -26.62 -7.76 -5.29
CA LEU A 106 -27.37 -8.29 -6.43
C LEU A 106 -28.81 -7.78 -6.44
N GLU A 107 -29.31 -7.43 -7.63
CA GLU A 107 -30.73 -7.19 -7.88
C GLU A 107 -31.14 -7.91 -9.16
N ASP A 108 -32.21 -8.72 -9.10
CA ASP A 108 -32.69 -9.54 -10.22
C ASP A 108 -31.60 -10.40 -10.89
N GLY A 109 -30.64 -10.88 -10.08
CA GLY A 109 -29.49 -11.69 -10.51
C GLY A 109 -28.36 -10.92 -11.18
N ARG A 110 -28.39 -9.58 -11.13
CA ARG A 110 -27.35 -8.70 -11.67
C ARG A 110 -26.59 -8.00 -10.56
N ILE A 111 -25.30 -7.82 -10.76
CA ILE A 111 -24.44 -7.08 -9.82
C ILE A 111 -24.79 -5.59 -9.94
N VAL A 112 -25.34 -5.01 -8.87
CA VAL A 112 -25.60 -3.57 -8.76
C VAL A 112 -24.48 -2.83 -8.03
N HIS A 113 -23.71 -3.53 -7.20
CA HIS A 113 -22.54 -2.96 -6.57
C HIS A 113 -21.48 -4.04 -6.30
N GLN A 114 -20.20 -3.71 -6.54
CA GLN A 114 -19.06 -4.54 -6.16
C GLN A 114 -18.10 -3.74 -5.29
N SER A 115 -17.77 -4.21 -4.09
CA SER A 115 -16.69 -3.64 -3.27
C SER A 115 -15.52 -4.62 -3.22
N MET A 116 -14.33 -4.16 -3.62
CA MET A 116 -13.14 -4.97 -3.80
C MET A 116 -11.97 -4.45 -2.96
N VAL A 117 -11.23 -5.36 -2.34
CA VAL A 117 -9.93 -5.06 -1.72
C VAL A 117 -8.85 -5.89 -2.38
N GLN A 118 -7.75 -5.24 -2.81
CA GLN A 118 -6.61 -5.92 -3.41
C GLN A 118 -5.35 -5.81 -2.55
N ALA A 119 -4.70 -6.95 -2.39
CA ALA A 119 -3.34 -7.06 -1.87
C ALA A 119 -2.40 -7.47 -3.00
N TRP A 120 -1.29 -6.77 -3.12
CA TRP A 120 -0.29 -6.98 -4.16
C TRP A 120 1.05 -7.35 -3.53
N ASP A 121 1.86 -8.14 -4.21
CA ASP A 121 3.28 -8.25 -3.85
C ASP A 121 4.00 -6.88 -4.05
N GLU A 122 4.84 -6.50 -3.08
CA GLU A 122 5.64 -5.25 -3.09
C GLU A 122 6.87 -5.34 -4.01
N GLU A 123 7.24 -6.56 -4.40
CA GLU A 123 8.38 -6.87 -5.25
C GLU A 123 7.98 -7.96 -6.27
N SER A 124 8.49 -7.82 -7.50
CA SER A 124 8.40 -8.89 -8.49
C SER A 124 9.53 -9.91 -8.24
N PRO A 125 9.23 -11.22 -8.18
CA PRO A 125 10.18 -12.23 -7.70
C PRO A 125 11.25 -12.64 -8.71
N GLY A 126 11.45 -11.91 -9.81
CA GLY A 126 12.36 -12.37 -10.85
C GLY A 126 13.81 -12.63 -10.40
N ALA A 127 14.32 -11.93 -9.36
CA ALA A 127 15.64 -12.18 -8.77
C ALA A 127 15.91 -11.43 -7.43
N VAL A 128 16.74 -12.05 -6.55
CA VAL A 128 17.24 -11.49 -5.28
C VAL A 128 18.20 -10.33 -5.50
N ARG A 129 18.04 -9.28 -4.68
CA ARG A 129 18.92 -8.11 -4.67
C ARG A 129 19.47 -7.86 -3.27
N ILE A 130 20.73 -7.46 -3.21
CA ILE A 130 21.40 -7.02 -1.98
C ILE A 130 21.82 -5.58 -2.20
N GLY A 131 21.45 -4.72 -1.26
CA GLY A 131 21.94 -3.35 -1.17
C GLY A 131 22.89 -3.21 0.00
N ASP A 132 23.93 -2.40 -0.17
CA ASP A 132 24.95 -2.14 0.86
C ASP A 132 25.03 -0.62 1.06
N PHE A 133 24.93 -0.18 2.30
CA PHE A 133 25.05 1.24 2.65
C PHE A 133 26.48 1.76 2.51
N ASP A 134 27.49 0.88 2.57
CA ASP A 134 28.89 1.29 2.41
C ASP A 134 29.22 1.56 0.94
N THR A 135 28.46 0.95 0.03
CA THR A 135 28.40 1.33 -1.39
C THR A 135 27.02 1.91 -1.68
N SER A 136 26.54 2.79 -0.79
CA SER A 136 25.21 3.38 -0.92
C SER A 136 25.02 4.04 -2.28
N ASP A 137 23.76 4.13 -2.67
CA ASP A 137 23.38 4.81 -3.90
C ASP A 137 23.61 6.32 -3.79
N ASP A 138 23.46 6.87 -2.58
CA ASP A 138 23.71 8.28 -2.27
C ASP A 138 24.34 8.46 -0.90
N ARG A 139 25.05 9.58 -0.73
CA ARG A 139 25.62 10.00 0.54
C ARG A 139 25.61 11.52 0.66
N MET A 140 25.05 12.03 1.74
CA MET A 140 25.02 13.46 2.05
C MET A 140 25.64 13.72 3.42
N GLU A 141 26.54 14.69 3.47
CA GLU A 141 27.17 15.20 4.69
C GLU A 141 26.46 16.49 5.13
N PHE A 142 26.35 16.70 6.42
CA PHE A 142 25.84 17.92 7.03
C PHE A 142 26.57 18.20 8.35
N ASP A 143 26.32 19.36 8.94
CA ASP A 143 26.95 19.68 10.21
C ASP A 143 26.56 18.64 11.28
N HIS A 144 27.56 18.03 11.91
CA HIS A 144 27.40 16.96 12.90
C HIS A 144 26.68 15.68 12.40
N GLY A 145 26.79 15.33 11.12
CA GLY A 145 26.36 13.99 10.68
C GLY A 145 26.35 13.77 9.17
N HIS A 146 25.86 12.60 8.77
CA HIS A 146 25.65 12.23 7.38
C HIS A 146 24.51 11.23 7.22
N VAL A 147 24.07 11.02 5.98
CA VAL A 147 23.11 9.99 5.59
C VAL A 147 23.58 9.23 4.36
N GLU A 148 23.38 7.92 4.35
CA GLU A 148 23.60 7.01 3.23
C GLU A 148 22.27 6.36 2.81
N SER A 149 21.96 6.31 1.52
CA SER A 149 20.67 5.81 1.06
C SER A 149 20.82 4.60 0.13
N VAL A 150 19.98 3.57 0.32
CA VAL A 150 19.92 2.35 -0.48
C VAL A 150 18.49 2.11 -0.94
N ARG A 151 18.32 1.77 -2.21
CA ARG A 151 17.04 1.35 -2.79
C ARG A 151 16.96 -0.16 -2.88
N LEU A 152 16.04 -0.76 -2.13
CA LEU A 152 15.83 -2.20 -2.12
C LEU A 152 14.37 -2.52 -1.81
N GLY A 153 13.84 -3.53 -2.49
CA GLY A 153 12.53 -4.08 -2.18
C GLY A 153 11.36 -3.12 -2.25
N GLY A 154 11.31 -2.31 -3.32
CA GLY A 154 10.29 -1.27 -3.50
C GLY A 154 10.42 -0.09 -2.52
N GLN A 155 11.53 0.03 -1.78
CA GLN A 155 11.68 0.99 -0.69
C GLN A 155 13.00 1.78 -0.78
N ILE A 156 13.04 2.96 -0.14
CA ILE A 156 14.26 3.70 0.17
C ILE A 156 14.57 3.50 1.64
N LEU A 157 15.76 3.00 1.92
CA LEU A 157 16.29 2.84 3.25
C LEU A 157 17.43 3.84 3.40
N ASN A 158 17.37 4.66 4.44
CA ASN A 158 18.43 5.61 4.78
C ASN A 158 19.16 5.10 6.02
N ARG A 159 20.48 5.22 6.07
CA ARG A 159 21.30 5.09 7.28
C ARG A 159 21.82 6.48 7.62
N LEU A 160 21.41 7.04 8.73
CA LEU A 160 21.91 8.32 9.23
C LEU A 160 22.95 8.03 10.31
N THR A 161 24.06 8.73 10.30
CA THR A 161 25.00 8.78 11.43
C THR A 161 25.06 10.21 11.94
N LEU A 162 24.66 10.40 13.19
CA LEU A 162 24.49 11.70 13.84
C LEU A 162 25.48 11.78 15.02
N GLU A 163 26.33 12.79 15.02
CA GLU A 163 27.38 12.94 16.02
C GLU A 163 26.84 13.49 17.36
N PRO A 164 27.54 13.28 18.49
CA PRO A 164 27.18 13.89 19.77
C PRO A 164 27.02 15.41 19.66
N GLY A 165 25.94 15.94 20.25
CA GLY A 165 25.58 17.35 20.15
C GLY A 165 24.72 17.69 18.92
N TRP A 166 24.54 16.77 17.97
CA TRP A 166 23.63 17.00 16.85
C TRP A 166 22.20 17.21 17.36
N ARG A 167 21.56 18.21 16.77
CA ARG A 167 20.14 18.56 16.95
C ARG A 167 19.58 19.05 15.64
N TRP A 168 18.44 18.50 15.25
CA TRP A 168 17.77 18.78 13.99
C TRP A 168 17.58 20.28 13.80
N SER A 169 16.95 20.99 14.76
CA SER A 169 16.66 22.43 14.64
C SER A 169 17.90 23.33 14.52
N GLU A 170 19.06 22.88 15.00
CA GLU A 170 20.30 23.66 14.96
C GLU A 170 21.15 23.34 13.72
N HIS A 171 21.22 22.07 13.33
CA HIS A 171 22.18 21.58 12.35
C HIS A 171 21.55 21.26 11.00
N MET A 172 20.27 20.89 10.98
CA MET A 172 19.49 20.70 9.75
C MET A 172 18.54 21.87 9.52
N GLY A 173 18.00 22.46 10.58
CA GLY A 173 17.01 23.54 10.52
C GLY A 173 17.42 24.74 9.68
N PRO A 174 18.64 25.31 9.81
CA PRO A 174 19.08 26.44 8.99
C PRO A 174 19.10 26.13 7.48
N ASP A 175 19.55 24.93 7.11
CA ASP A 175 19.63 24.48 5.72
C ASP A 175 18.26 24.04 5.18
N ALA A 176 17.43 23.42 6.03
CA ALA A 176 16.05 23.05 5.74
C ALA A 176 15.10 24.27 5.76
N GLY A 177 15.53 25.38 6.36
CA GLY A 177 14.75 26.61 6.53
C GLY A 177 13.53 26.46 7.45
N THR A 178 13.44 25.41 8.27
CA THR A 178 12.32 25.19 9.19
C THR A 178 12.80 24.97 10.63
N ASP A 179 11.96 25.31 11.59
CA ASP A 179 12.28 25.18 13.03
C ASP A 179 12.13 23.74 13.55
N LEU A 180 11.33 22.92 12.85
CA LEU A 180 11.08 21.51 13.17
C LEU A 180 11.18 20.64 11.90
N CYS A 181 11.50 19.36 12.09
CA CYS A 181 11.44 18.34 11.06
C CYS A 181 10.00 18.05 10.68
N MET A 182 9.73 18.09 9.37
CA MET A 182 8.41 17.85 8.80
C MET A 182 8.33 16.51 8.06
N ALA A 183 9.37 15.69 8.14
CA ALA A 183 9.35 14.36 7.53
C ALA A 183 8.57 13.37 8.39
N THR A 184 7.94 12.40 7.70
CA THR A 184 7.36 11.23 8.37
C THR A 184 8.41 10.16 8.40
N HIS A 185 8.96 9.92 9.58
CA HIS A 185 9.96 8.89 9.75
C HIS A 185 9.31 7.58 10.17
N SER A 186 9.82 6.49 9.64
CA SER A 186 9.62 5.15 10.16
C SER A 186 11.01 4.59 10.42
N LEU A 187 11.57 5.05 11.53
CA LEU A 187 13.00 4.95 11.81
C LEU A 187 13.33 3.88 12.84
N THR A 188 14.57 3.40 12.80
CA THR A 188 15.19 2.41 13.67
C THR A 188 16.52 2.95 14.14
N LEU A 189 16.66 3.21 15.43
CA LEU A 189 17.94 3.63 15.99
C LEU A 189 18.82 2.39 16.21
N MET A 190 19.89 2.26 15.45
CA MET A 190 20.89 1.18 15.52
C MET A 190 21.91 1.38 16.65
N ARG A 191 22.27 2.63 16.97
CA ARG A 191 23.30 2.98 17.96
C ARG A 191 22.97 4.31 18.65
N GLY A 192 23.49 4.52 19.85
CA GLY A 192 23.38 5.78 20.59
C GLY A 192 22.01 5.98 21.24
N THR A 193 21.68 7.22 21.54
CA THR A 193 20.39 7.63 22.10
C THR A 193 19.95 8.92 21.43
N MET A 194 18.67 9.03 21.07
CA MET A 194 18.04 10.21 20.51
C MET A 194 16.91 10.71 21.39
N GLY A 195 16.76 12.04 21.48
CA GLY A 195 15.55 12.68 21.97
C GLY A 195 14.70 13.18 20.80
N PHE A 196 13.40 13.29 21.03
CA PHE A 196 12.42 13.87 20.13
C PHE A 196 11.53 14.82 20.90
N ARG A 197 11.07 15.88 20.22
CA ARG A 197 10.01 16.75 20.74
C ARG A 197 9.02 17.08 19.64
N THR A 198 7.77 16.66 19.79
CA THR A 198 6.69 17.02 18.87
C THR A 198 6.20 18.44 19.12
N SER A 199 5.50 19.02 18.15
CA SER A 199 5.00 20.40 18.18
C SER A 199 4.00 20.68 19.31
N ASP A 200 3.34 19.66 19.84
CA ASP A 200 2.49 19.74 21.03
C ASP A 200 3.30 19.79 22.35
N GLY A 201 4.63 19.77 22.25
CA GLY A 201 5.57 19.83 23.35
C GLY A 201 5.90 18.48 23.99
N ALA A 202 5.36 17.37 23.50
CA ALA A 202 5.66 16.06 24.05
C ALA A 202 7.08 15.63 23.70
N GLU A 203 7.88 15.31 24.73
CA GLU A 203 9.24 14.82 24.55
C GLU A 203 9.32 13.31 24.73
N ARG A 204 10.14 12.66 23.91
CA ARG A 204 10.39 11.21 23.95
C ARG A 204 11.87 10.94 23.76
N GLU A 205 12.31 9.82 24.29
CA GLU A 205 13.67 9.34 24.10
C GLU A 205 13.61 7.99 23.40
N LEU A 206 14.51 7.80 22.45
CA LEU A 206 14.74 6.59 21.69
C LEU A 206 16.18 6.15 21.94
N ARG A 207 16.40 4.93 22.40
CA ARG A 207 17.71 4.33 22.65
C ARG A 207 18.04 3.32 21.56
N ALA A 208 19.31 2.99 21.39
CA ALA A 208 19.77 1.99 20.44
C ALA A 208 18.94 0.71 20.53
N GLY A 209 18.56 0.19 19.37
CA GLY A 209 17.63 -0.91 19.21
C GLY A 209 16.14 -0.53 19.18
N GLN A 210 15.75 0.75 19.24
CA GLN A 210 14.32 1.16 19.25
C GLN A 210 13.86 1.79 17.91
N VAL A 211 12.56 1.67 17.60
CA VAL A 211 11.92 2.23 16.38
C VAL A 211 10.92 3.34 16.69
N ALA A 212 10.65 4.23 15.74
CA ALA A 212 9.64 5.28 15.89
C ALA A 212 8.96 5.64 14.55
N PHE A 213 7.63 5.72 14.58
CA PHE A 213 6.90 6.56 13.63
C PHE A 213 6.91 7.97 14.18
N VAL A 214 7.60 8.88 13.52
CA VAL A 214 7.65 10.27 13.96
C VAL A 214 6.84 11.08 12.97
N PRO A 215 5.66 11.58 13.37
CA PRO A 215 4.87 12.41 12.48
C PRO A 215 5.59 13.74 12.24
N PRO A 216 5.25 14.44 11.16
CA PRO A 216 5.74 15.79 10.91
C PRO A 216 5.53 16.74 12.10
N GLY A 217 6.42 17.70 12.26
CA GLY A 217 6.37 18.69 13.32
C GLY A 217 7.08 18.22 14.57
N HIS A 218 8.35 17.83 14.45
CA HIS A 218 9.16 17.41 15.58
C HIS A 218 10.62 17.89 15.50
N ASP A 219 11.23 18.11 16.64
CA ASP A 219 12.67 18.27 16.78
C ASP A 219 13.27 16.92 17.18
N ALA A 220 14.55 16.71 16.88
CA ALA A 220 15.27 15.50 17.24
C ALA A 220 16.72 15.83 17.61
N TRP A 221 17.34 15.10 18.52
CA TRP A 221 18.73 15.35 18.92
C TRP A 221 19.41 14.10 19.46
N VAL A 222 20.74 14.08 19.45
CA VAL A 222 21.55 13.01 20.08
C VAL A 222 21.70 13.29 21.58
N ILE A 223 21.53 12.26 22.40
CA ILE A 223 21.71 12.31 23.85
C ILE A 223 22.98 11.54 24.23
N GLY A 224 23.87 12.19 24.97
CA GLY A 224 25.12 11.63 25.45
C GLY A 224 26.29 11.83 24.48
N ASP A 225 27.39 11.14 24.74
CA ASP A 225 28.67 11.33 24.05
C ASP A 225 28.93 10.26 22.95
N GLU A 226 27.89 9.50 22.57
CA GLU A 226 27.98 8.44 21.58
C GLU A 226 27.18 8.80 20.32
N PRO A 227 27.77 8.68 19.10
CA PRO A 227 27.04 8.90 17.86
C PRO A 227 25.80 8.00 17.73
N ALA A 228 24.70 8.60 17.29
CA ALA A 228 23.47 7.89 16.95
C ALA A 228 23.52 7.39 15.51
N VAL A 229 23.19 6.12 15.27
CA VAL A 229 23.06 5.56 13.90
C VAL A 229 21.61 5.16 13.69
N VAL A 230 20.94 5.64 12.66
CA VAL A 230 19.49 5.44 12.43
C VAL A 230 19.27 4.83 11.06
N VAL A 231 18.54 3.72 10.95
CA VAL A 231 17.97 3.27 9.68
C VAL A 231 16.55 3.78 9.55
N ASP A 232 16.27 4.65 8.60
CA ASP A 232 14.95 5.23 8.36
C ASP A 232 14.40 4.77 7.01
N ARG A 233 13.25 4.10 7.05
CA ARG A 233 12.41 3.96 5.86
C ARG A 233 11.66 5.27 5.76
N SER A 234 12.21 6.18 4.97
CA SER A 234 11.48 7.40 4.60
C SER A 234 10.13 6.97 4.04
N MET A 235 9.05 7.33 4.73
CA MET A 235 7.69 7.25 4.18
C MET A 235 7.34 8.52 3.40
N ASN A 236 8.29 9.47 3.33
CA ASN A 236 8.31 10.48 2.29
C ASN A 236 9.04 9.88 1.08
N GLY A 237 8.27 9.14 0.28
CA GLY A 237 8.63 8.56 -1.01
C GLY A 237 7.36 8.25 -1.76
#